data_AF-A0A9D4NS63-F1
#
_entry.id   AF-A0A9D4NS63-F1
#
_cell.length_a   1.000
_cell.length_b   1.000
_cell.length_c   1.000
_cell.angle_alpha   90.00
_cell.angle_beta   90.00
_cell.angle_gamma   90.00
#
_symmetry.space_group_name_H-M   'P 1'
#
loop_
_entity.id
_entity.type
_entity.pdbx_description
1 polymer ?
#
loop_
_entity_poly.entity_id
_entity_poly.type
_entity_poly.pdbx_seq_one_letter_code
_entity_poly.pdbx_strand_id
1 'polypeptide(L)'
;MSGQFFISGTFFFFFLILFREKIKQLKNLSTTLLQYHASESQYFVKKIFWSRFHCEYIILYGKISRINESVSVILLATETVAKSAIMTSCVFYSQQIKMVESNTFLVAILIIVFLYVNIMYMCIAILPKYNEQCLQSILRWLIRLQWRHKFSNVQSKQSTFYARIVQRIRWRQTLKSNLFIQATVNNRLGFTCGHMFHINKFKFTELIMLNIPYILMLYKHVTR
;
A
#
# COMPACT_ATOMS: atom_id res chain seq x y z
N MET A 1 23.49 -7.72 -21.84
CA MET A 1 22.26 -6.92 -21.60
C MET A 1 21.29 -7.57 -20.61
N SER A 2 21.15 -8.90 -20.54
CA SER A 2 20.28 -9.61 -19.58
C SER A 2 20.59 -9.35 -18.09
N GLY A 3 21.88 -9.21 -17.71
CA GLY A 3 22.26 -8.94 -16.32
C GLY A 3 21.79 -7.59 -15.76
N GLN A 4 21.71 -6.55 -16.60
CA GLN A 4 21.26 -5.21 -16.17
C GLN A 4 19.77 -5.17 -15.85
N PHE A 5 18.95 -5.93 -16.57
CA PHE A 5 17.51 -6.07 -16.28
C PHE A 5 17.28 -6.77 -14.94
N PHE A 6 18.08 -7.80 -14.62
CA PHE A 6 17.99 -8.50 -13.34
C PHE A 6 18.40 -7.62 -12.16
N ILE A 7 19.49 -6.84 -12.32
CA ILE A 7 19.93 -5.85 -11.33
C ILE A 7 18.86 -4.76 -11.15
N SER A 8 18.28 -4.25 -12.24
CA SER A 8 17.22 -3.24 -12.18
C SER A 8 15.95 -3.77 -11.50
N GLY A 9 15.50 -4.99 -11.82
CA GLY A 9 14.33 -5.61 -11.21
C GLY A 9 14.50 -5.88 -9.71
N THR A 10 15.68 -6.38 -9.31
CA THR A 10 16.02 -6.58 -7.89
C THR A 10 16.10 -5.26 -7.12
N PHE A 11 16.69 -4.21 -7.70
CA PHE A 11 16.67 -2.87 -7.11
C PHE A 11 15.24 -2.35 -6.90
N PHE A 12 14.38 -2.54 -7.90
CA PHE A 12 12.98 -2.15 -7.81
C PHE A 12 12.23 -2.93 -6.71
N PHE A 13 12.50 -4.23 -6.57
CA PHE A 13 11.98 -5.06 -5.48
C PHE A 13 12.41 -4.54 -4.10
N PHE A 14 13.71 -4.26 -3.91
CA PHE A 14 14.23 -3.66 -2.68
C PHE A 14 13.56 -2.32 -2.37
N PHE A 15 13.36 -1.49 -3.39
CA PHE A 15 12.72 -0.19 -3.24
C PHE A 15 11.26 -0.33 -2.75
N LEU A 16 10.50 -1.29 -3.28
CA LEU A 16 9.14 -1.57 -2.81
C LEU A 16 9.12 -2.08 -1.37
N ILE A 17 10.09 -2.91 -0.97
CA ILE A 17 10.24 -3.34 0.42
C ILE A 17 10.49 -2.15 1.34
N LEU A 18 11.34 -1.21 0.95
CA LEU A 18 11.61 0.00 1.74
C LEU A 18 10.34 0.83 1.95
N PHE A 19 9.52 1.02 0.92
CA PHE A 19 8.23 1.69 1.07
C PHE A 19 7.29 0.94 2.02
N ARG A 20 7.22 -0.39 1.88
CA ARG A 20 6.42 -1.22 2.77
C ARG A 20 6.84 -1.04 4.23
N GLU A 21 8.14 -1.07 4.52
CA GLU A 21 8.64 -0.88 5.89
C GLU A 21 8.40 0.55 6.38
N LYS A 22 8.52 1.58 5.53
CA LYS A 22 8.18 2.96 5.91
C LYS A 22 6.70 3.14 6.26
N ILE A 23 5.79 2.54 5.49
CA ILE A 23 4.34 2.58 5.81
C ILE A 23 4.04 1.79 7.09
N LYS A 24 4.72 0.67 7.30
CA LYS A 24 4.60 -0.12 8.54
C LYS A 24 5.11 0.65 9.76
N GLN A 25 6.21 1.40 9.64
CA GLN A 25 6.67 2.33 10.68
C GLN A 25 5.62 3.40 10.99
N LEU A 26 5.01 4.01 9.96
CA LEU A 26 3.90 4.96 10.13
C LEU A 26 2.69 4.33 10.81
N LYS A 27 2.34 3.08 10.47
CA LYS A 27 1.30 2.33 11.16
C LYS A 27 1.65 2.16 12.65
N ASN A 28 2.87 1.73 12.98
CA ASN A 28 3.29 1.55 14.37
C ASN A 28 3.26 2.88 15.15
N LEU A 29 3.63 3.99 14.51
CA LEU A 29 3.45 5.34 15.06
C LEU A 29 1.97 5.68 15.29
N SER A 30 1.08 5.31 14.37
CA SER A 30 -0.36 5.53 14.55
C SER A 30 -0.96 4.68 15.69
N THR A 31 -0.44 3.48 15.93
CA THR A 31 -0.91 2.61 17.02
C THR A 31 -0.39 3.06 18.38
N THR A 32 0.85 3.58 18.44
CA THR A 32 1.40 4.16 19.69
C THR A 32 0.62 5.40 20.13
N LEU A 33 0.12 6.22 19.19
CA LEU A 33 -0.83 7.30 19.49
C LEU A 33 -2.12 6.81 20.16
N LEU A 34 -2.57 5.61 19.80
CA LEU A 34 -3.80 5.01 20.28
C LEU A 34 -3.62 4.41 21.69
N GLN A 35 -2.40 3.94 21.99
CA GLN A 35 -2.01 3.40 23.29
C GLN A 35 -1.62 4.46 24.32
N TYR A 36 -1.16 5.65 23.89
CA TYR A 36 -0.82 6.74 24.81
C TYR A 36 -2.06 7.19 25.61
N HIS A 37 -2.19 6.66 26.82
CA HIS A 37 -3.33 6.88 27.68
C HIS A 37 -3.45 8.36 28.04
N ALA A 38 -4.56 8.94 27.59
CA ALA A 38 -5.32 10.06 28.10
C ALA A 38 -4.86 10.78 29.41
N SER A 39 -3.66 11.36 29.50
CA SER A 39 -3.43 12.53 30.36
C SER A 39 -3.78 13.81 29.58
N GLU A 40 -4.51 14.74 30.20
CA GLU A 40 -4.82 16.04 29.60
C GLU A 40 -3.59 16.97 29.54
N SER A 41 -2.58 16.71 30.38
CA SER A 41 -1.40 17.56 30.55
C SER A 41 -0.42 17.54 29.36
N GLN A 42 -0.60 16.64 28.38
CA GLN A 42 0.34 16.45 27.28
C GLN A 42 -0.20 16.89 25.91
N TYR A 43 -1.01 17.95 25.87
CA TYR A 43 -1.48 18.55 24.63
C TYR A 43 -0.31 18.90 23.67
N PHE A 44 0.79 19.41 24.21
CA PHE A 44 1.97 19.78 23.42
C PHE A 44 2.64 18.56 22.77
N VAL A 45 2.78 17.47 23.52
CA VAL A 45 3.35 16.19 23.02
C VAL A 45 2.48 15.63 21.89
N LYS A 46 1.14 15.66 22.05
CA LYS A 46 0.20 15.23 21.02
C LYS A 46 0.28 16.09 19.75
N LYS A 47 0.45 17.41 19.90
CA LYS A 47 0.62 18.34 18.77
C LYS A 47 1.92 18.09 18.01
N ILE A 48 3.04 17.92 18.72
CA ILE A 48 4.35 17.62 18.11
C ILE A 48 4.28 16.27 17.39
N PHE A 49 3.72 15.26 18.04
CA PHE A 49 3.56 13.94 17.42
C PHE A 49 2.71 14.01 16.15
N TRP A 50 1.55 14.66 16.22
CA TRP A 50 0.66 14.84 15.07
C TRP A 50 1.35 15.58 13.93
N SER A 51 2.11 16.64 14.25
CA SER A 51 2.88 17.39 13.26
C SER A 51 3.94 16.52 12.58
N ARG A 52 4.67 15.71 13.35
CA ARG A 52 5.68 14.78 12.83
C ARG A 52 5.04 13.72 11.95
N PHE A 53 3.99 13.06 12.42
CA PHE A 53 3.25 12.05 11.67
C PHE A 53 2.72 12.61 10.34
N HIS A 54 2.05 13.77 10.39
CA HIS A 54 1.48 14.43 9.22
C HIS A 54 2.56 14.80 8.20
N CYS A 55 3.70 15.32 8.65
CA CYS A 55 4.82 15.66 7.77
C CYS A 55 5.40 14.41 7.08
N GLU A 56 5.73 13.37 7.86
CA GLU A 56 6.26 12.11 7.34
C GLU A 56 5.30 11.44 6.35
N TYR A 57 4.00 11.44 6.66
CA TYR A 57 2.97 10.89 5.78
C TYR A 57 2.90 11.65 4.45
N ILE A 58 2.86 12.98 4.47
CA ILE A 58 2.79 13.79 3.24
C ILE A 58 4.04 13.61 2.39
N ILE A 59 5.23 13.59 3.02
CA ILE A 59 6.48 13.35 2.30
C ILE A 59 6.45 11.98 1.64
N LEU A 60 6.01 10.94 2.36
CA LEU A 60 5.93 9.59 1.83
C LEU A 60 4.91 9.50 0.69
N TYR A 61 3.72 10.07 0.87
CA TYR A 61 2.68 10.11 -0.14
C TYR A 61 3.15 10.84 -1.40
N GLY A 62 3.77 12.01 -1.25
CA GLY A 62 4.32 12.77 -2.37
C GLY A 62 5.40 12.00 -3.14
N LYS A 63 6.26 11.26 -2.44
CA LYS A 63 7.25 10.36 -3.06
C LYS A 63 6.58 9.23 -3.83
N ILE A 64 5.65 8.50 -3.20
CA ILE A 64 4.93 7.39 -3.83
C ILE A 64 4.15 7.88 -5.06
N SER A 65 3.45 9.00 -4.96
CA SER A 65 2.63 9.54 -6.05
C SER A 65 3.47 9.92 -7.26
N ARG A 66 4.66 10.53 -7.07
CA ARG A 66 5.57 10.86 -8.18
C ARG A 66 6.15 9.60 -8.83
N ILE A 67 6.53 8.64 -8.01
CA ILE A 67 7.11 7.37 -8.48
C ILE A 67 6.06 6.53 -9.20
N ASN A 68 4.80 6.59 -8.76
CA ASN A 68 3.72 5.79 -9.31
C ASN A 68 3.54 6.00 -10.82
N GLU A 69 3.74 7.22 -11.32
CA GLU A 69 3.61 7.50 -12.75
C GLU A 69 4.56 6.63 -13.58
N SER A 70 5.86 6.64 -13.26
CA SER A 70 6.85 5.80 -13.95
C SER A 70 6.67 4.30 -13.64
N VAL A 71 6.42 3.97 -12.38
CA VAL A 71 6.27 2.57 -11.92
C VAL A 71 5.04 1.91 -12.50
N SER A 72 3.97 2.65 -12.76
CA SER A 72 2.73 2.10 -13.32
C SER A 72 2.93 1.50 -14.71
N VAL A 73 3.74 2.14 -15.54
CA VAL A 73 4.10 1.66 -16.88
C VAL A 73 4.99 0.43 -16.79
N ILE A 74 5.97 0.45 -15.89
CA ILE A 74 6.86 -0.69 -15.63
C ILE A 74 6.06 -1.90 -15.12
N LEU A 75 5.10 -1.68 -14.22
CA LEU A 75 4.24 -2.74 -13.68
C LEU A 75 3.38 -3.37 -14.78
N LEU A 76 2.85 -2.57 -15.69
CA LEU A 76 2.11 -3.08 -16.84
C LEU A 76 3.00 -3.92 -17.75
N ALA A 77 4.20 -3.44 -18.09
CA ALA A 77 5.13 -4.17 -18.94
C ALA A 77 5.62 -5.47 -18.29
N THR A 78 5.91 -5.46 -16.99
CA THR A 78 6.29 -6.69 -16.27
C THR A 78 5.15 -7.70 -16.18
N GLU A 79 3.91 -7.22 -16.06
CA GLU A 79 2.74 -8.10 -16.07
C GLU A 79 2.52 -8.74 -17.44
N THR A 80 2.61 -7.99 -18.54
CA THR A 80 2.46 -8.55 -19.89
C THR A 80 3.54 -9.60 -20.17
N VAL A 81 4.80 -9.34 -19.78
CA VAL A 81 5.90 -10.30 -19.89
C VAL A 81 5.65 -11.56 -19.07
N ALA A 82 5.12 -11.42 -17.84
CA ALA A 82 4.80 -12.58 -17.02
C ALA A 82 3.68 -13.45 -17.62
N LYS A 83 2.62 -12.82 -18.17
CA LYS A 83 1.53 -13.54 -18.85
C LYS A 83 2.04 -14.24 -20.11
N SER A 84 2.85 -13.56 -20.93
CA SER A 84 3.42 -14.19 -22.12
C SER A 84 4.36 -15.33 -21.76
N ALA A 85 5.18 -15.19 -20.71
CA ALA A 85 6.08 -16.23 -20.25
C ALA A 85 5.33 -17.51 -19.85
N ILE A 86 4.26 -17.39 -19.05
CA ILE A 86 3.48 -18.58 -18.65
C ILE A 86 2.71 -19.18 -19.84
N MET A 87 2.18 -18.36 -20.77
CA MET A 87 1.58 -18.85 -22.02
C MET A 87 2.57 -19.67 -22.83
N THR A 88 3.75 -19.10 -23.10
CA THR A 88 4.80 -19.77 -23.87
C THR A 88 5.27 -21.03 -23.17
N SER A 89 5.39 -21.01 -21.84
CA SER A 89 5.76 -22.18 -21.05
C SER A 89 4.72 -23.30 -21.18
N CYS A 90 3.43 -22.98 -21.12
CA CYS A 90 2.36 -23.97 -21.26
C CYS A 90 2.29 -24.56 -22.67
N VAL A 91 2.36 -23.72 -23.71
CA VAL A 91 2.33 -24.18 -25.11
C VAL A 91 3.56 -25.02 -25.43
N PHE A 92 4.74 -24.55 -25.04
CA PHE A 92 5.99 -25.26 -25.27
C PHE A 92 6.00 -26.61 -24.55
N TYR A 93 5.57 -26.64 -23.28
CA TYR A 93 5.46 -27.89 -22.52
C TYR A 93 4.50 -28.88 -23.19
N SER A 94 3.35 -28.40 -23.68
CA SER A 94 2.33 -29.24 -24.29
C SER A 94 2.70 -29.82 -25.65
N GLN A 95 3.58 -29.18 -26.41
CA GLN A 95 4.00 -29.65 -27.74
C GLN A 95 5.19 -30.63 -27.68
N GLN A 96 5.79 -30.83 -26.51
CA GLN A 96 6.95 -31.72 -26.38
C GLN A 96 6.52 -33.18 -26.19
N ILE A 97 7.03 -34.07 -27.06
CA ILE A 97 6.83 -35.52 -26.95
C ILE A 97 7.81 -36.15 -25.95
N LYS A 98 9.03 -35.60 -25.83
CA LYS A 98 10.04 -35.97 -24.83
C LYS A 98 10.75 -34.73 -24.30
N MET A 99 10.84 -34.62 -22.99
CA MET A 99 11.48 -33.51 -22.28
C MET A 99 12.98 -33.76 -22.13
N VAL A 100 13.79 -32.96 -22.83
CA VAL A 100 15.25 -32.91 -22.66
C VAL A 100 15.61 -31.96 -21.50
N GLU A 101 16.70 -32.21 -20.78
CA GLU A 101 17.10 -31.40 -19.60
C GLU A 101 17.22 -29.90 -19.88
N SER A 102 17.66 -29.50 -21.07
CA SER A 102 17.72 -28.08 -21.45
C SER A 102 16.33 -27.46 -21.59
N ASN A 103 15.34 -28.23 -22.06
CA ASN A 103 13.96 -27.77 -22.24
C ASN A 103 13.24 -27.65 -20.90
N THR A 104 13.48 -28.59 -19.98
CA THR A 104 12.94 -28.51 -18.61
C THR A 104 13.50 -27.32 -17.86
N PHE A 105 14.79 -27.03 -18.03
CA PHE A 105 15.43 -25.84 -17.47
C PHE A 105 14.82 -24.53 -17.99
N LEU A 106 14.57 -24.44 -19.31
CA LEU A 106 13.94 -23.26 -19.91
C LEU A 106 12.51 -23.04 -19.38
N VAL A 107 11.70 -24.10 -19.30
CA VAL A 107 10.35 -24.06 -18.72
C VAL A 107 10.40 -23.62 -17.26
N ALA A 108 11.35 -24.14 -16.47
CA ALA A 108 11.52 -23.75 -15.08
C ALA A 108 11.85 -22.26 -14.94
N ILE A 109 12.72 -21.71 -15.80
CA ILE A 109 13.02 -20.26 -15.81
C ILE A 109 11.75 -19.44 -16.07
N LEU A 110 10.94 -19.80 -17.06
CA LEU A 110 9.71 -19.06 -17.39
C LEU A 110 8.70 -19.08 -16.23
N ILE A 111 8.56 -20.22 -15.55
CA ILE A 111 7.73 -20.34 -14.35
C ILE A 111 8.27 -19.47 -13.21
N ILE A 112 9.59 -19.44 -12.99
CA ILE A 112 10.22 -18.60 -11.97
C ILE A 112 9.96 -17.12 -12.24
N VAL A 113 10.07 -16.67 -13.50
CA VAL A 113 9.77 -15.28 -13.89
C VAL A 113 8.31 -14.94 -13.58
N PHE A 114 7.38 -15.82 -13.91
CA PHE A 114 5.97 -15.65 -13.57
C PHE A 114 5.73 -15.55 -12.06
N LEU A 115 6.33 -16.45 -11.27
CA LEU A 115 6.22 -16.43 -9.80
C LEU A 115 6.81 -15.15 -9.21
N TYR A 116 7.97 -14.70 -9.70
CA TYR A 116 8.63 -13.48 -9.25
C TYR A 116 7.73 -12.23 -9.42
N VAL A 117 7.11 -12.07 -10.59
CA VAL A 117 6.19 -10.95 -10.84
C VAL A 117 4.96 -11.03 -9.93
N ASN A 118 4.40 -12.22 -9.70
CA ASN A 118 3.28 -12.37 -8.76
C ASN A 118 3.66 -12.01 -7.31
N ILE A 119 4.86 -12.37 -6.84
CA ILE A 119 5.35 -11.98 -5.50
C ILE A 119 5.49 -10.46 -5.40
N MET A 120 5.99 -9.82 -6.46
CA MET A 120 6.07 -8.36 -6.56
C MET A 120 4.70 -7.70 -6.41
N TYR A 121 3.71 -8.18 -7.17
CA TYR A 121 2.33 -7.70 -7.09
C TYR A 121 1.71 -7.93 -5.71
N MET A 122 1.98 -9.07 -5.08
CA MET A 122 1.54 -9.33 -3.70
C MET A 122 2.11 -8.30 -2.72
N CYS A 123 3.39 -7.96 -2.84
CA CYS A 123 4.04 -6.97 -1.99
C CYS A 123 3.41 -5.58 -2.17
N ILE A 124 3.11 -5.19 -3.41
CA ILE A 124 2.46 -3.92 -3.74
C ILE A 124 1.04 -3.87 -3.16
N ALA A 125 0.27 -4.94 -3.31
CA ALA A 125 -1.11 -5.02 -2.86
C ALA A 125 -1.29 -4.91 -1.33
N ILE A 126 -0.20 -5.09 -0.56
CA ILE A 126 -0.20 -4.92 0.90
C ILE A 126 -0.14 -3.43 1.31
N LEU A 127 0.45 -2.55 0.51
CA LEU A 127 0.63 -1.13 0.85
C LEU A 127 -0.69 -0.41 1.17
N PRO A 128 -1.75 -0.52 0.33
CA PRO A 128 -3.03 0.13 0.60
C PRO A 128 -3.66 -0.35 1.91
N LYS A 129 -3.52 -1.65 2.23
CA LYS A 129 -4.04 -2.24 3.47
C LYS A 129 -3.39 -1.63 4.71
N TYR A 130 -2.08 -1.38 4.70
CA TYR A 130 -1.44 -0.71 5.82
C TYR A 130 -1.85 0.76 5.94
N ASN A 131 -2.07 1.45 4.82
CA ASN A 131 -2.60 2.81 4.82
C ASN A 131 -4.00 2.87 5.44
N GLU A 132 -4.90 1.96 5.06
CA GLU A 132 -6.24 1.84 5.66
C GLU A 132 -6.19 1.59 7.16
N GLN A 133 -5.32 0.68 7.63
CA GLN A 133 -5.16 0.39 9.06
C GLN A 133 -4.62 1.59 9.85
N CYS A 134 -3.67 2.33 9.26
CA CYS A 134 -3.12 3.56 9.83
C CYS A 134 -4.24 4.61 9.98
N LEU A 135 -5.01 4.82 8.91
CA LEU A 135 -6.13 5.74 8.89
C LEU A 135 -7.21 5.40 9.91
N GLN A 136 -7.60 4.12 10.02
CA GLN A 136 -8.55 3.66 11.03
C GLN A 136 -8.06 3.95 12.45
N SER A 137 -6.76 3.78 12.71
CA SER A 137 -6.17 4.05 14.01
C SER A 137 -6.26 5.56 14.34
N ILE A 138 -5.93 6.42 13.38
CA ILE A 138 -6.05 7.87 13.53
C ILE A 138 -7.50 8.31 13.73
N LEU A 139 -8.43 7.74 12.96
CA LEU A 139 -9.86 8.05 13.08
C LEU A 139 -10.39 7.68 14.47
N ARG A 140 -10.06 6.48 14.97
CA ARG A 140 -10.43 6.06 16.34
C ARG A 140 -9.85 7.00 17.39
N TRP A 141 -8.61 7.45 17.21
CA TRP A 141 -7.97 8.42 18.12
C TRP A 141 -8.69 9.78 18.10
N LEU A 142 -9.08 10.30 16.93
CA LEU A 142 -9.84 11.54 16.82
C LEU A 142 -11.22 11.43 17.46
N ILE A 143 -11.95 10.32 17.23
CA ILE A 143 -13.26 10.08 17.84
C ILE A 143 -13.14 10.08 19.37
N ARG A 144 -12.12 9.43 19.92
CA ARG A 144 -11.86 9.43 21.38
C ARG A 144 -11.55 10.83 21.91
N LEU A 145 -10.77 11.63 21.18
CA LEU A 145 -10.48 13.02 21.55
C LEU A 145 -11.74 13.88 21.55
N GLN A 146 -12.58 13.76 20.52
CA GLN A 146 -13.84 14.50 20.42
C GLN A 146 -14.82 14.08 21.52
N TRP A 147 -14.92 12.78 21.81
CA TRP A 147 -15.76 12.25 22.88
C TRP A 147 -15.32 12.81 24.24
N ARG A 148 -14.03 12.70 24.58
CA ARG A 148 -13.49 13.24 25.84
C ARG A 148 -13.78 14.73 26.01
N HIS A 149 -13.66 15.51 24.94
CA HIS A 149 -13.95 16.94 24.95
C HIS A 149 -15.43 17.25 25.20
N LYS A 150 -16.34 16.48 24.59
CA LYS A 150 -17.78 16.66 24.81
C LYS A 150 -18.17 16.44 26.28
N PHE A 151 -17.51 15.51 26.96
CA PHE A 151 -17.75 15.22 28.38
C PHE A 151 -16.97 16.16 29.33
N SER A 152 -15.75 16.60 29.01
CA SER A 152 -14.97 17.51 29.88
C SER A 152 -15.55 18.93 29.93
N ASN A 153 -16.13 19.42 28.83
CA ASN A 153 -16.77 20.73 28.78
C ASN A 153 -18.02 20.85 29.67
N VAL A 154 -18.57 19.73 30.16
CA VAL A 154 -19.69 19.72 31.11
C VAL A 154 -19.21 20.01 32.55
N GLN A 155 -17.92 19.81 32.85
CA GLN A 155 -17.38 19.92 34.21
C GLN A 155 -16.56 21.18 34.52
N SER A 156 -15.96 21.87 33.54
CA SER A 156 -15.05 22.99 33.84
C SER A 156 -15.70 24.39 33.70
N LYS A 157 -16.19 24.94 34.82
CA LYS A 157 -16.44 26.39 34.98
C LYS A 157 -15.11 27.11 35.29
N GLN A 158 -14.28 27.41 34.29
CA GLN A 158 -13.07 28.24 34.49
C GLN A 158 -12.92 29.33 33.43
N SER A 159 -12.32 30.45 33.86
CA SER A 159 -12.29 31.81 33.30
C SER A 159 -12.44 31.98 31.77
N THR A 160 -13.28 32.95 31.40
CA THR A 160 -13.96 33.09 30.10
C THR A 160 -13.08 33.52 28.91
N PHE A 161 -11.88 34.05 29.12
CA PHE A 161 -11.05 34.57 28.02
C PHE A 161 -9.99 33.57 27.51
N TYR A 162 -9.11 33.09 28.40
CA TYR A 162 -8.09 32.10 28.03
C TYR A 162 -8.72 30.78 27.57
N ALA A 163 -9.84 30.36 28.18
CA ALA A 163 -10.58 29.18 27.75
C ALA A 163 -11.08 29.30 26.29
N ARG A 164 -11.58 30.46 25.87
CA ARG A 164 -12.03 30.70 24.48
C ARG A 164 -10.88 30.63 23.48
N ILE A 165 -9.71 31.19 23.82
CA ILE A 165 -8.52 31.14 22.95
C ILE A 165 -8.04 29.69 22.78
N VAL A 166 -7.92 28.95 23.88
CA VAL A 166 -7.53 27.53 23.85
C VAL A 166 -8.56 26.70 23.07
N GLN A 167 -9.84 26.95 23.26
CA GLN A 167 -10.92 26.28 22.53
C GLN A 167 -10.86 26.56 21.02
N ARG A 168 -10.56 27.81 20.61
CA ARG A 168 -10.39 28.19 19.20
C ARG A 168 -9.19 27.51 18.54
N ILE A 169 -8.05 27.45 19.23
CA ILE A 169 -6.85 26.76 18.76
C ILE A 169 -7.11 25.26 18.62
N ARG A 170 -7.82 24.66 19.59
CA ARG A 170 -8.19 23.25 19.58
C ARG A 170 -9.16 22.94 18.43
N TRP A 171 -10.18 23.77 18.21
CA TRP A 171 -11.12 23.65 17.09
C TRP A 171 -10.41 23.66 15.73
N ARG A 172 -9.47 24.61 15.53
CA ARG A 172 -8.67 24.67 14.29
C ARG A 172 -7.88 23.38 14.04
N GLN A 173 -7.34 22.77 15.10
CA GLN A 173 -6.61 21.51 14.97
C GLN A 173 -7.51 20.33 14.63
N THR A 174 -8.70 20.26 15.24
CA THR A 174 -9.69 19.23 14.92
C THR A 174 -10.18 19.36 13.48
N LEU A 175 -10.44 20.58 13.01
CA LEU A 175 -10.78 20.83 11.61
C LEU A 175 -9.65 20.39 10.67
N LYS A 176 -8.40 20.77 10.97
CA LYS A 176 -7.24 20.36 10.17
C LYS A 176 -7.07 18.83 10.13
N SER A 177 -7.24 18.14 11.24
CA SER A 177 -7.14 16.67 11.28
C SER A 177 -8.29 15.99 10.55
N ASN A 178 -9.51 16.52 10.63
CA ASN A 178 -10.66 15.98 9.91
C ASN A 178 -10.49 16.16 8.39
N LEU A 179 -10.05 17.35 7.96
CA LEU A 179 -9.73 17.62 6.56
C LEU A 179 -8.61 16.71 6.05
N PHE A 180 -7.57 16.49 6.87
CA PHE A 180 -6.52 15.54 6.54
C PHE A 180 -7.08 14.12 6.36
N ILE A 181 -7.92 13.62 7.28
CA ILE A 181 -8.54 12.30 7.14
C ILE A 181 -9.36 12.22 5.84
N GLN A 182 -10.21 13.21 5.57
CA GLN A 182 -11.01 13.25 4.34
C GLN A 182 -10.13 13.22 3.08
N ALA A 183 -9.06 14.02 3.07
CA ALA A 183 -8.10 14.02 1.99
C ALA A 183 -7.39 12.66 1.86
N THR A 184 -6.98 12.03 2.95
CA THR A 184 -6.31 10.71 2.92
C THR A 184 -7.21 9.54 2.55
N VAL A 185 -8.51 9.61 2.86
CA VAL A 185 -9.50 8.62 2.40
C VAL A 185 -9.63 8.70 0.88
N ASN A 186 -9.68 9.92 0.35
CA ASN A 186 -9.84 10.17 -1.08
C ASN A 186 -8.54 9.91 -1.87
N ASN A 187 -7.39 10.18 -1.24
CA ASN A 187 -6.08 9.94 -1.81
C ASN A 187 -5.74 8.45 -1.69
N ARG A 188 -5.98 7.70 -2.76
CA ARG A 188 -5.60 6.28 -2.86
C ARG A 188 -4.07 6.15 -2.79
N LEU A 189 -3.56 5.79 -1.62
CA LEU A 189 -2.14 5.52 -1.42
C LEU A 189 -1.84 4.10 -1.90
N GLY A 190 -1.05 3.99 -2.95
CA GLY A 190 -0.66 2.72 -3.57
C GLY A 190 -0.07 2.93 -4.95
N PHE A 191 0.09 1.83 -5.67
CA PHE A 191 0.55 1.84 -7.05
C PHE A 191 -0.58 1.43 -8.01
N THR A 192 -0.59 1.99 -9.20
CA THR A 192 -1.50 1.62 -10.30
C THR A 192 -0.77 0.75 -11.31
N CYS A 193 -1.46 -0.21 -11.92
CA CYS A 193 -0.96 -0.91 -13.10
C CYS A 193 -1.44 -0.14 -14.34
N GLY A 194 -0.56 0.71 -14.90
CA GLY A 194 -0.91 1.71 -15.92
C GLY A 194 -2.14 2.56 -15.53
N HIS A 195 -3.02 2.81 -16.51
CA HIS A 195 -4.35 3.40 -16.31
C HIS A 195 -5.45 2.37 -15.98
N MET A 196 -5.11 1.07 -15.93
CA MET A 196 -6.13 0.02 -15.91
C MET A 196 -6.77 -0.17 -14.53
N PHE A 197 -5.97 -0.29 -13.47
CA PHE A 197 -6.51 -0.44 -12.13
C PHE A 197 -5.49 -0.11 -11.04
N HIS A 198 -6.01 0.27 -9.87
CA HIS A 198 -5.23 0.42 -8.65
C HIS A 198 -4.97 -0.96 -8.03
N ILE A 199 -3.71 -1.25 -7.72
CA ILE A 199 -3.30 -2.55 -7.19
C ILE A 199 -3.72 -2.62 -5.72
N ASN A 200 -4.83 -3.32 -5.47
CA ASN A 200 -5.32 -3.63 -4.13
C ASN A 200 -5.42 -5.14 -3.95
N LYS A 201 -5.52 -5.62 -2.70
CA LYS A 201 -5.61 -7.06 -2.36
C LYS A 201 -6.66 -7.79 -3.20
N PHE A 202 -7.85 -7.19 -3.38
CA PHE A 202 -8.94 -7.79 -4.15
C PHE A 202 -8.60 -7.93 -5.63
N LYS A 203 -8.02 -6.89 -6.24
CA LYS A 203 -7.59 -6.93 -7.64
C LYS A 203 -6.47 -7.94 -7.87
N PHE A 204 -5.58 -8.11 -6.91
CA PHE A 204 -4.58 -9.18 -6.95
C PHE A 204 -5.21 -10.58 -6.88
N THR A 205 -6.20 -10.80 -6.00
CA THR A 205 -6.93 -12.08 -5.94
C THR A 205 -7.69 -12.35 -7.23
N GLU A 206 -8.33 -11.34 -7.82
CA GLU A 206 -9.00 -11.41 -9.12
C GLU A 206 -8.01 -11.79 -10.23
N LEU A 207 -6.82 -11.19 -10.24
CA LEU A 207 -5.75 -11.50 -11.18
C LEU A 207 -5.26 -12.95 -11.09
N ILE A 208 -5.09 -13.49 -9.88
CA ILE A 208 -4.76 -14.91 -9.68
C ILE A 208 -5.90 -15.79 -10.18
N MET A 209 -7.14 -15.44 -9.81
CA MET A 209 -8.33 -16.19 -10.23
C MET A 209 -8.53 -16.18 -11.74
N LEU A 210 -8.09 -15.15 -12.45
CA LEU A 210 -8.11 -15.09 -13.91
C LEU A 210 -6.98 -15.92 -14.55
N ASN A 211 -5.84 -16.07 -13.89
CA ASN A 211 -4.72 -16.89 -14.40
C ASN A 211 -5.06 -18.38 -14.44
N ILE A 212 -5.78 -18.90 -13.44
CA ILE A 212 -6.15 -20.33 -13.33
C ILE A 212 -6.95 -20.81 -14.55
N PRO A 213 -8.12 -20.23 -14.89
CA PRO A 213 -8.92 -20.66 -16.04
C PRO A 213 -8.19 -20.39 -17.36
N TYR A 214 -7.36 -19.34 -17.43
CA TYR A 214 -6.61 -19.02 -18.62
C TYR A 214 -5.55 -20.08 -18.96
N ILE A 215 -4.79 -20.53 -17.95
CA ILE A 215 -3.85 -21.66 -18.09
C ILE A 215 -4.60 -22.94 -18.47
N LEU A 216 -5.77 -23.16 -17.87
CA LEU A 216 -6.58 -24.36 -18.09
C LEU A 216 -7.22 -24.40 -19.50
N MET A 217 -7.68 -23.25 -20.02
CA MET A 217 -8.17 -23.11 -21.40
C MET A 217 -7.06 -23.36 -22.41
N LEU A 218 -5.86 -22.84 -22.16
CA LEU A 218 -4.70 -23.07 -23.04
C LEU A 218 -4.31 -24.54 -23.08
N TYR A 219 -4.23 -25.20 -21.91
CA TYR A 219 -3.93 -26.63 -21.85
C TYR A 219 -4.95 -27.47 -22.63
N LYS A 220 -6.24 -27.16 -22.49
CA LYS A 220 -7.33 -27.87 -23.20
C LYS A 220 -7.31 -27.64 -24.72
N HIS A 221 -6.91 -26.46 -25.18
CA HIS A 221 -6.85 -26.17 -26.61
C HIS A 221 -5.67 -26.87 -27.30
N VAL A 222 -4.53 -27.04 -26.62
CA VAL A 222 -3.37 -27.70 -27.24
C VAL A 222 -3.50 -29.23 -27.25
N THR A 223 -4.35 -29.81 -26.40
CA THR A 223 -4.63 -31.25 -26.37
C THR A 223 -5.70 -31.71 -27.36
N ARG A 224 -6.33 -30.78 -28.09
CA ARG A 224 -7.33 -31.05 -29.13
C ARG A 224 -6.71 -30.89 -30.51
#